data_AF-A0A8D0KRG4-F1
#
_entry.id   AF-A0A8D0KRG4-F1
#
_cell.length_a   1.000
_cell.length_b   1.000
_cell.length_c   1.000
_cell.angle_alpha   90.00
_cell.angle_beta   90.00
_cell.angle_gamma   90.00
#
_symmetry.space_group_name_H-M   'P 1'
#
loop_
_entity.id
_entity.type
_entity.pdbx_description
1 polymer ?
#
loop_
_entity_poly.entity_id
_entity_poly.type
_entity_poly.pdbx_seq_one_letter_code
_entity_poly.pdbx_strand_id
1 'polypeptide(L)'
;ARASGAQVILYLCGARRLTLSNNSLSSLPPEMGALQRLRSLHLANNSLTELPAPLCQLRSLTFLDVSDNRIGTIPSSIRHLEKLETLLLLFNSLKSLPEDVCLLRNLHTLWLGNNHLRSLPTTFGKLVNLDWGYNYCSCNFEGNPLESPPPEVCSRVTEMDLFSANQLHKQNVFQLV
;
A
#
# COMPACT_ATOMS: atom_id res chain seq x y z
N ALA A 1 30.89 9.33 -18.71
CA ALA A 1 30.38 7.99 -19.06
C ALA A 1 29.09 7.75 -18.29
N ARG A 2 27.96 7.57 -18.98
CA ARG A 2 26.69 7.20 -18.29
C ARG A 2 26.84 5.76 -17.85
N ALA A 3 26.89 5.52 -16.53
CA ALA A 3 26.73 4.18 -16.00
C ALA A 3 25.38 3.65 -16.49
N SER A 4 25.39 2.53 -17.22
CA SER A 4 24.14 1.86 -17.59
C SER A 4 23.36 1.48 -16.33
N GLY A 5 22.03 1.33 -16.43
CA GLY A 5 21.20 0.90 -15.29
C GLY A 5 21.75 -0.38 -14.64
N ALA A 6 22.28 -1.30 -15.44
CA ALA A 6 22.95 -2.52 -14.98
C ALA A 6 24.20 -2.26 -14.13
N GLN A 7 25.00 -1.23 -14.45
CA GLN A 7 26.21 -0.90 -13.68
C GLN A 7 25.87 -0.36 -12.29
N VAL A 8 24.79 0.42 -12.16
CA VAL A 8 24.31 0.96 -10.88
C VAL A 8 23.77 -0.15 -9.96
N ILE A 9 23.08 -1.14 -10.52
CA ILE A 9 22.52 -2.29 -9.77
C ILE A 9 23.63 -3.15 -9.13
N LEU A 10 24.77 -3.32 -9.81
CA LEU A 10 25.90 -4.07 -9.26
C LEU A 10 26.42 -3.45 -7.95
N TYR A 11 26.42 -2.12 -7.83
CA TYR A 11 26.80 -1.43 -6.59
C TYR A 11 25.75 -1.55 -5.47
N LEU A 12 24.50 -1.87 -5.82
CA LEU A 12 23.38 -1.94 -4.88
C LEU A 12 23.00 -3.37 -4.51
N CYS A 13 23.64 -4.41 -5.07
CA CYS A 13 23.27 -5.82 -4.86
C CYS A 13 23.36 -6.30 -3.38
N GLY A 14 24.09 -5.57 -2.54
CA GLY A 14 24.17 -5.80 -1.09
C GLY A 14 23.21 -4.95 -0.25
N ALA A 15 22.50 -3.99 -0.86
CA ALA A 15 21.67 -3.03 -0.13
C ALA A 15 20.44 -3.72 0.49
N ARG A 16 20.20 -3.44 1.78
CA ARG A 16 18.96 -3.83 2.48
C ARG A 16 17.92 -2.71 2.47
N ARG A 17 18.35 -1.48 2.26
CA ARG A 17 17.50 -0.29 2.17
C ARG A 17 17.92 0.52 0.95
N LEU A 18 16.94 0.97 0.18
CA LEU A 18 17.14 1.82 -0.99
C LEU A 18 16.12 2.97 -0.91
N THR A 19 16.63 4.20 -0.92
CA THR A 19 15.81 5.40 -0.89
C THR A 19 15.98 6.15 -2.20
N LEU A 20 14.87 6.30 -2.92
CA LEU A 20 14.75 7.00 -4.20
C LEU A 20 13.61 8.05 -4.14
N SER A 21 13.13 8.37 -2.94
CA SER A 21 12.07 9.36 -2.73
C SER A 21 12.50 10.77 -3.14
N ASN A 22 11.54 11.64 -3.45
CA ASN A 22 11.74 13.04 -3.85
C ASN A 22 12.59 13.18 -5.12
N ASN A 23 12.24 12.40 -6.15
CA ASN A 23 12.86 12.49 -7.47
C ASN A 23 11.76 12.69 -8.54
N SER A 24 12.17 12.71 -9.80
CA SER A 24 11.25 12.76 -10.94
C SER A 24 11.18 11.42 -11.67
N LEU A 25 11.26 10.30 -10.95
CA LEU A 25 11.22 8.97 -11.56
C LEU A 25 9.84 8.71 -12.15
N SER A 26 9.78 8.45 -13.45
CA SER A 26 8.57 7.99 -14.15
C SER A 26 8.53 6.48 -14.34
N SER A 27 9.68 5.80 -14.20
CA SER A 27 9.80 4.35 -14.28
C SER A 27 10.99 3.86 -13.44
N LEU A 28 11.04 2.54 -13.21
CA LEU A 28 12.16 1.85 -12.58
C LEU A 28 12.76 0.85 -13.57
N PRO A 29 14.10 0.69 -13.59
CA PRO A 29 14.76 -0.26 -14.48
C PRO A 29 14.35 -1.70 -14.14
N PRO A 30 14.17 -2.59 -15.13
CA PRO A 30 13.77 -3.98 -14.88
C PRO A 30 14.78 -4.74 -14.01
N GLU A 31 16.06 -4.36 -14.06
CA GLU A 31 17.14 -4.92 -13.25
C GLU A 31 16.92 -4.71 -11.73
N MET A 32 16.02 -3.80 -11.32
CA MET A 32 15.65 -3.63 -9.91
C MET A 32 15.17 -4.94 -9.29
N GLY A 33 14.51 -5.82 -10.07
CA GLY A 33 14.10 -7.14 -9.62
C GLY A 33 15.25 -8.05 -9.16
N ALA A 34 16.51 -7.73 -9.48
CA ALA A 34 17.68 -8.49 -9.05
C ALA A 34 18.13 -8.19 -7.61
N LEU A 35 17.59 -7.15 -6.94
CA LEU A 35 17.98 -6.74 -5.59
C LEU A 35 17.37 -7.63 -4.49
N GLN A 36 17.64 -8.94 -4.55
CA GLN A 36 16.98 -9.97 -3.72
C GLN A 36 17.23 -9.85 -2.20
N ARG A 37 18.16 -8.99 -1.78
CA ARG A 37 18.45 -8.69 -0.36
C ARG A 37 17.73 -7.44 0.15
N LEU A 38 17.06 -6.70 -0.73
CA LEU A 38 16.38 -5.46 -0.37
C LEU A 38 15.20 -5.78 0.55
N ARG A 39 15.14 -5.06 1.67
CA ARG A 39 14.08 -5.17 2.68
C ARG A 39 13.21 -3.93 2.75
N SER A 40 13.77 -2.76 2.46
CA SER A 40 13.05 -1.50 2.54
C SER A 40 13.30 -0.65 1.29
N LEU A 41 12.23 -0.29 0.60
CA LEU A 41 12.27 0.52 -0.62
C LEU A 41 11.38 1.75 -0.44
N HIS A 42 11.97 2.93 -0.58
CA HIS A 42 11.30 4.23 -0.47
C HIS A 42 11.30 4.90 -1.83
N LEU A 43 10.11 5.10 -2.39
CA LEU A 43 9.85 5.67 -3.71
C LEU A 43 8.85 6.84 -3.64
N ALA A 44 8.53 7.31 -2.43
CA ALA A 44 7.58 8.38 -2.23
C ALA A 44 7.94 9.67 -2.97
N ASN A 45 6.95 10.47 -3.36
CA ASN A 45 7.14 11.74 -4.07
C ASN A 45 7.97 11.56 -5.37
N ASN A 46 7.38 10.86 -6.32
CA ASN A 46 7.91 10.63 -7.67
C ASN A 46 6.78 10.81 -8.71
N SER A 47 6.97 10.34 -9.94
CA SER A 47 5.99 10.43 -11.03
C SER A 47 5.62 9.06 -11.62
N LEU A 48 5.68 8.01 -10.81
CA LEU A 48 5.31 6.65 -11.23
C LEU A 48 3.81 6.58 -11.51
N THR A 49 3.43 6.04 -12.68
CA THR A 49 2.02 5.87 -13.08
C THR A 49 1.49 4.45 -12.82
N GLU A 50 2.39 3.51 -12.56
CA GLU A 50 2.10 2.12 -12.22
C GLU A 50 3.15 1.59 -11.24
N LEU A 51 2.81 0.57 -10.47
CA LEU A 51 3.81 -0.19 -9.72
C LEU A 51 4.47 -1.22 -10.67
N PRO A 52 5.76 -1.08 -11.01
CA PRO A 52 6.38 -1.89 -12.06
C PRO A 52 6.49 -3.35 -11.64
N ALA A 53 6.07 -4.27 -12.52
CA ALA A 53 6.07 -5.71 -12.24
C ALA A 53 7.43 -6.29 -11.77
N PRO A 54 8.60 -5.82 -12.26
CA PRO A 54 9.90 -6.26 -11.73
C PRO A 54 10.12 -5.97 -10.25
N LEU A 55 9.51 -4.92 -9.68
CA LEU A 55 9.59 -4.63 -8.24
C LEU A 55 8.95 -5.78 -7.42
N CYS A 56 7.91 -6.41 -7.97
CA CYS A 56 7.26 -7.55 -7.32
C CYS A 56 8.15 -8.81 -7.26
N GLN A 57 9.34 -8.80 -7.87
CA GLN A 57 10.32 -9.89 -7.75
C GLN A 57 11.17 -9.80 -6.48
N LEU A 58 11.06 -8.71 -5.71
CA LEU A 58 11.82 -8.45 -4.48
C LEU A 58 11.27 -9.23 -3.29
N ARG A 59 11.41 -10.56 -3.28
CA ARG A 59 10.80 -11.46 -2.29
C ARG A 59 11.26 -11.25 -0.83
N SER A 60 12.31 -10.47 -0.61
CA SER A 60 12.79 -10.11 0.73
C SER A 60 12.23 -8.79 1.26
N LEU A 61 11.45 -8.07 0.46
CA LEU A 61 10.93 -6.75 0.80
C LEU A 61 9.91 -6.86 1.93
N THR A 62 10.11 -6.09 2.99
CA THR A 62 9.21 -5.97 4.15
C THR A 62 8.53 -4.61 4.21
N PHE A 63 9.14 -3.57 3.62
CA PHE A 63 8.61 -2.21 3.60
C PHE A 63 8.67 -1.64 2.18
N LEU A 64 7.54 -1.13 1.70
CA LEU A 64 7.42 -0.41 0.44
C LEU A 64 6.60 0.87 0.64
N ASP A 65 7.21 2.01 0.32
CA ASP A 65 6.51 3.28 0.28
C ASP A 65 6.57 3.85 -1.14
N VAL A 66 5.39 4.02 -1.75
CA VAL A 66 5.19 4.60 -3.08
C VAL A 66 4.14 5.72 -3.00
N SER A 67 4.02 6.36 -1.83
CA SER A 67 3.10 7.49 -1.62
C SER A 67 3.45 8.67 -2.50
N ASP A 68 2.51 9.60 -2.73
CA ASP A 68 2.75 10.81 -3.54
C ASP A 68 3.32 10.48 -4.93
N ASN A 69 2.60 9.62 -5.65
CA ASN A 69 2.90 9.28 -7.04
C ASN A 69 1.60 9.43 -7.87
N ARG A 70 1.57 8.85 -9.07
CA ARG A 70 0.39 8.85 -9.95
C ARG A 70 -0.08 7.43 -10.26
N ILE A 71 0.17 6.51 -9.34
CA ILE A 71 -0.06 5.07 -9.55
C ILE A 71 -1.57 4.85 -9.69
N GLY A 72 -1.99 4.44 -10.89
CA GLY A 72 -3.38 4.11 -11.18
C GLY A 72 -3.72 2.64 -10.96
N THR A 73 -2.71 1.77 -11.02
CA THR A 73 -2.86 0.31 -10.98
C THR A 73 -1.73 -0.36 -10.19
N ILE A 74 -2.10 -1.42 -9.46
CA ILE A 74 -1.17 -2.36 -8.83
C ILE A 74 -1.27 -3.68 -9.61
N PRO A 75 -0.14 -4.28 -10.05
CA PRO A 75 -0.18 -5.54 -10.78
C PRO A 75 -0.53 -6.71 -9.85
N SER A 76 -1.18 -7.76 -10.39
CA SER A 76 -1.46 -9.00 -9.65
C SER A 76 -0.19 -9.70 -9.14
N SER A 77 0.97 -9.43 -9.75
CA SER A 77 2.25 -9.93 -9.30
C SER A 77 2.66 -9.43 -7.91
N ILE A 78 1.97 -8.43 -7.32
CA ILE A 78 2.20 -7.97 -5.95
C ILE A 78 2.20 -9.11 -4.94
N ARG A 79 1.41 -10.18 -5.17
CA ARG A 79 1.35 -11.38 -4.33
C ARG A 79 2.69 -12.05 -4.03
N HIS A 80 3.71 -11.83 -4.89
CA HIS A 80 5.03 -12.41 -4.69
C HIS A 80 5.86 -11.70 -3.61
N LEU A 81 5.41 -10.53 -3.13
CA LEU A 81 6.01 -9.83 -2.00
C LEU A 81 5.53 -10.45 -0.66
N GLU A 82 5.70 -11.76 -0.52
CA GLU A 82 5.12 -12.56 0.58
C GLU A 82 5.55 -12.09 1.98
N LYS A 83 6.69 -11.40 2.09
CA LYS A 83 7.24 -10.86 3.35
C LYS A 83 6.86 -9.40 3.62
N LEU A 84 6.05 -8.78 2.76
CA LEU A 84 5.70 -7.38 2.90
C LEU A 84 4.84 -7.17 4.15
N GLU A 85 5.31 -6.29 5.04
CA GLU A 85 4.68 -5.94 6.31
C GLU A 85 4.02 -4.56 6.23
N THR A 86 4.62 -3.64 5.47
CA THR A 86 4.12 -2.28 5.30
C THR A 86 4.08 -1.90 3.83
N LEU A 87 2.92 -1.45 3.37
CA LEU A 87 2.67 -0.91 2.04
C LEU A 87 1.98 0.46 2.15
N LEU A 88 2.70 1.51 1.77
CA LEU A 88 2.18 2.89 1.78
C LEU A 88 1.88 3.34 0.35
N LEU A 89 0.63 3.69 0.09
CA LEU A 89 0.07 4.05 -1.21
C LEU A 89 -0.73 5.37 -1.15
N LEU A 90 -0.47 6.20 -0.12
CA LEU A 90 -1.16 7.47 0.06
C LEU A 90 -0.96 8.39 -1.15
N PHE A 91 -1.93 9.25 -1.45
CA PHE A 91 -1.81 10.28 -2.49
C PHE A 91 -1.38 9.70 -3.86
N ASN A 92 -2.21 8.80 -4.39
CA ASN A 92 -2.05 8.19 -5.70
C ASN A 92 -3.35 8.30 -6.50
N SER A 93 -3.49 7.57 -7.61
CA SER A 93 -4.67 7.63 -8.48
C SER A 93 -5.36 6.27 -8.61
N LEU A 94 -5.24 5.41 -7.59
CA LEU A 94 -5.76 4.05 -7.61
C LEU A 94 -7.28 4.04 -7.73
N LYS A 95 -7.81 3.34 -8.73
CA LYS A 95 -9.26 3.14 -8.90
C LYS A 95 -9.75 1.84 -8.26
N SER A 96 -8.87 0.87 -8.15
CA SER A 96 -9.11 -0.42 -7.51
C SER A 96 -7.78 -1.03 -7.03
N LEU A 97 -7.89 -2.04 -6.18
CA LEU A 97 -6.79 -2.94 -5.84
C LEU A 97 -7.08 -4.32 -6.46
N PRO A 98 -6.06 -5.07 -6.93
CA PRO A 98 -6.28 -6.44 -7.34
C PRO A 98 -6.55 -7.33 -6.12
N GLU A 99 -7.33 -8.39 -6.29
CA GLU A 99 -7.59 -9.40 -5.25
C GLU A 99 -6.29 -10.01 -4.69
N ASP A 100 -5.25 -10.06 -5.51
CA ASP A 100 -3.91 -10.55 -5.14
C ASP A 100 -3.24 -9.75 -4.01
N VAL A 101 -3.63 -8.50 -3.74
CA VAL A 101 -3.16 -7.76 -2.54
C VAL A 101 -3.56 -8.51 -1.27
N CYS A 102 -4.72 -9.18 -1.27
CA CYS A 102 -5.24 -9.91 -0.13
C CYS A 102 -4.47 -11.23 0.16
N LEU A 103 -3.51 -11.59 -0.70
CA LEU A 103 -2.60 -12.72 -0.51
C LEU A 103 -1.37 -12.35 0.33
N LEU A 104 -1.14 -11.05 0.60
CA LEU A 104 -0.05 -10.55 1.43
C LEU A 104 -0.32 -10.81 2.92
N ARG A 105 -0.21 -12.07 3.37
CA ARG A 105 -0.60 -12.48 4.72
C ARG A 105 0.24 -11.87 5.85
N ASN A 106 1.43 -11.37 5.55
CA ASN A 106 2.29 -10.69 6.51
C ASN A 106 2.05 -9.16 6.58
N LEU A 107 1.08 -8.63 5.83
CA LEU A 107 0.82 -7.19 5.78
C LEU A 107 0.14 -6.74 7.08
N HIS A 108 0.81 -5.85 7.82
CA HIS A 108 0.33 -5.25 9.06
C HIS A 108 -0.12 -3.80 8.85
N THR A 109 0.46 -3.11 7.88
CA THR A 109 0.14 -1.72 7.58
C THR A 109 -0.11 -1.56 6.08
N LEU A 110 -1.29 -1.07 5.75
CA LEU A 110 -1.68 -0.70 4.39
C LEU A 110 -2.35 0.67 4.45
N TRP A 111 -1.76 1.68 3.80
CA TRP A 111 -2.29 3.04 3.76
C TRP A 111 -2.73 3.43 2.36
N LEU A 112 -4.00 3.77 2.18
CA LEU A 112 -4.65 3.97 0.86
C LEU A 112 -5.32 5.34 0.69
N GLY A 113 -5.15 6.25 1.64
CA GLY A 113 -5.80 7.54 1.67
C GLY A 113 -5.45 8.38 0.46
N ASN A 114 -6.37 9.27 0.08
CA ASN A 114 -6.26 10.17 -1.07
C ASN A 114 -5.98 9.40 -2.37
N ASN A 115 -6.90 8.50 -2.72
CA ASN A 115 -6.93 7.77 -3.98
C ASN A 115 -8.33 7.89 -4.62
N HIS A 116 -8.66 7.05 -5.59
CA HIS A 116 -9.95 7.04 -6.28
C HIS A 116 -10.69 5.69 -6.12
N LEU A 117 -10.45 4.99 -5.01
CA LEU A 117 -11.05 3.70 -4.73
C LEU A 117 -12.55 3.87 -4.49
N ARG A 118 -13.36 3.14 -5.25
CA ARG A 118 -14.81 3.04 -5.05
C ARG A 118 -15.22 1.83 -4.23
N SER A 119 -14.39 0.79 -4.26
CA SER A 119 -14.56 -0.44 -3.51
C SER A 119 -13.21 -1.05 -3.17
N LEU A 120 -13.20 -1.94 -2.18
CA LEU A 120 -12.08 -2.82 -1.88
C LEU A 120 -12.30 -4.20 -2.52
N PRO A 121 -11.23 -5.01 -2.68
CA PRO A 121 -11.36 -6.40 -3.10
C PRO A 121 -12.37 -7.18 -2.24
N THR A 122 -13.10 -8.11 -2.85
CA THR A 122 -14.10 -8.94 -2.16
C THR A 122 -13.48 -9.84 -1.10
N THR A 123 -12.16 -10.07 -1.18
CA THR A 123 -11.42 -10.88 -0.21
C THR A 123 -10.56 -10.05 0.75
N PHE A 124 -10.80 -8.74 0.88
CA PHE A 124 -10.02 -7.85 1.73
C PHE A 124 -9.94 -8.31 3.19
N GLY A 125 -11.01 -8.92 3.73
CA GLY A 125 -11.03 -9.57 5.05
C GLY A 125 -9.99 -10.68 5.28
N LYS A 126 -9.34 -11.20 4.23
CA LYS A 126 -8.28 -12.21 4.35
C LYS A 126 -6.96 -11.65 4.89
N LEU A 127 -6.82 -10.33 4.94
CA LEU A 127 -5.68 -9.61 5.52
C LEU A 127 -5.81 -9.55 7.05
N VAL A 128 -5.74 -10.73 7.69
CA VAL A 128 -6.03 -10.90 9.12
C VAL A 128 -5.09 -10.15 10.06
N ASN A 129 -3.88 -9.83 9.60
CA ASN A 129 -2.83 -9.15 10.37
C ASN A 129 -2.81 -7.63 10.19
N LEU A 130 -3.67 -7.06 9.32
CA LEU A 130 -3.73 -5.61 9.15
C LEU A 130 -4.20 -4.94 10.43
N ASP A 131 -3.45 -3.93 10.85
CA ASP A 131 -3.91 -2.94 11.82
C ASP A 131 -4.89 -1.99 11.12
N TRP A 132 -6.11 -1.93 11.66
CA TRP A 132 -7.21 -1.13 11.11
C TRP A 132 -7.17 0.34 11.57
N GLY A 133 -6.15 0.74 12.36
CA GLY A 133 -5.93 2.13 12.74
C GLY A 133 -6.73 2.56 13.98
N TYR A 134 -6.92 1.67 14.95
CA TYR A 134 -7.52 2.03 16.25
C TYR A 134 -6.63 3.01 17.04
N ASN A 135 -5.35 3.10 16.71
CA ASN A 135 -4.42 4.06 17.30
C ASN A 135 -4.19 5.23 16.34
N TYR A 136 -4.98 6.29 16.56
CA TYR A 136 -4.84 7.66 16.03
C TYR A 136 -5.33 7.89 14.58
N CYS A 137 -6.52 8.50 14.45
CA CYS A 137 -6.95 9.32 13.31
C CYS A 137 -6.77 8.67 11.92
N SER A 138 -7.58 7.66 11.61
CA SER A 138 -7.45 6.84 10.40
C SER A 138 -7.72 7.61 9.08
N CYS A 139 -6.69 8.30 8.58
CA CYS A 139 -6.61 8.79 7.20
C CYS A 139 -6.41 7.64 6.19
N ASN A 140 -6.46 6.37 6.63
CA ASN A 140 -6.11 5.21 5.81
C ASN A 140 -6.99 5.11 4.55
N PHE A 141 -8.28 5.39 4.66
CA PHE A 141 -9.20 5.39 3.51
C PHE A 141 -9.74 6.78 3.19
N GLU A 142 -9.37 7.79 3.96
CA GLU A 142 -9.81 9.17 3.75
C GLU A 142 -9.49 9.63 2.33
N GLY A 143 -10.33 10.50 1.76
CA GLY A 143 -10.10 11.03 0.41
C GLY A 143 -10.33 10.01 -0.71
N ASN A 144 -10.95 8.86 -0.43
CA ASN A 144 -11.45 7.94 -1.46
C ASN A 144 -12.98 8.02 -1.60
N PRO A 145 -13.53 7.93 -2.83
CA PRO A 145 -14.97 7.90 -3.08
C PRO A 145 -15.56 6.49 -2.86
N LEU A 146 -15.35 5.89 -1.68
CA LEU A 146 -15.85 4.54 -1.38
C LEU A 146 -17.39 4.53 -1.35
N GLU A 147 -18.01 3.73 -2.21
CA GLU A 147 -19.47 3.64 -2.34
C GLU A 147 -20.11 2.83 -1.19
N SER A 148 -19.29 2.09 -0.42
CA SER A 148 -19.66 1.48 0.86
C SER A 148 -18.43 1.36 1.76
N PRO A 149 -18.56 1.54 3.09
CA PRO A 149 -17.49 1.15 4.00
C PRO A 149 -17.24 -0.35 3.81
N PRO A 150 -15.97 -0.80 3.77
CA PRO A 150 -15.68 -2.21 3.54
C PRO A 150 -16.49 -3.06 4.52
N PRO A 151 -17.20 -4.11 4.08
CA PRO A 151 -18.03 -4.93 4.95
C PRO A 151 -17.30 -5.44 6.21
N GLU A 152 -15.98 -5.59 6.13
CA GLU A 152 -15.10 -6.00 7.21
C GLU A 152 -14.69 -4.89 8.19
N VAL A 153 -14.75 -3.62 7.78
CA VAL A 153 -14.72 -2.48 8.72
C VAL A 153 -15.98 -2.52 9.57
N CYS A 154 -17.14 -2.83 8.97
CA CYS A 154 -18.42 -2.85 9.65
C CYS A 154 -18.63 -4.11 10.53
N SER A 155 -18.11 -5.28 10.12
CA SER A 155 -18.35 -6.54 10.84
C SER A 155 -17.47 -6.74 12.09
N ARG A 156 -16.31 -6.09 12.17
CA ARG A 156 -15.49 -6.11 13.40
C ARG A 156 -15.93 -5.08 14.43
N VAL A 157 -16.66 -4.05 14.02
CA VAL A 157 -17.32 -3.08 14.93
C VAL A 157 -18.40 -3.79 15.77
N THR A 158 -19.12 -4.78 15.21
CA THR A 158 -20.13 -5.56 15.97
C THR A 158 -19.57 -6.48 17.07
N GLU A 159 -18.28 -6.85 17.05
CA GLU A 159 -17.69 -7.66 18.14
C GLU A 159 -17.17 -6.80 19.32
N MET A 160 -16.86 -5.52 19.10
CA MET A 160 -16.37 -4.60 20.15
C MET A 160 -17.42 -3.61 20.67
N ASP A 161 -18.55 -3.43 19.98
CA ASP A 161 -19.58 -2.46 20.37
C ASP A 161 -20.34 -2.77 21.66
N LEU A 162 -20.17 -3.94 22.27
CA LEU A 162 -20.69 -4.18 23.62
C LEU A 162 -19.94 -3.39 24.70
N PHE A 163 -18.70 -2.93 24.46
CA PHE A 163 -17.91 -2.21 25.47
C PHE A 163 -17.83 -0.69 25.23
N SER A 164 -18.00 -0.22 23.98
CA SER A 164 -17.75 1.18 23.60
C SER A 164 -19.02 2.00 23.28
N ALA A 165 -20.19 1.36 23.16
CA ALA A 165 -21.47 2.04 22.89
C ALA A 165 -21.90 3.05 23.97
N ASN A 166 -21.18 3.14 25.10
CA ASN A 166 -21.48 4.08 26.19
C ASN A 166 -20.67 5.39 26.19
N GLN A 167 -19.82 5.68 25.18
CA GLN A 167 -19.00 6.92 25.21
C GLN A 167 -18.96 7.76 23.92
N LEU A 168 -19.49 7.33 22.78
CA LEU A 168 -19.45 8.10 21.51
C LEU A 168 -20.85 8.50 21.03
N HIS A 169 -21.59 9.19 21.89
CA HIS A 169 -22.87 9.83 21.53
C HIS A 169 -22.72 11.25 20.97
N LYS A 170 -21.51 11.70 20.61
CA LYS A 170 -21.29 13.08 20.14
C LYS A 170 -20.13 13.16 19.13
N GLN A 171 -20.42 12.94 17.85
CA GLN A 171 -20.13 13.86 16.74
C GLN A 171 -20.21 13.17 15.37
N ASN A 172 -21.25 13.51 14.62
CA ASN A 172 -21.32 13.61 13.16
C ASN A 172 -20.97 12.37 12.31
N VAL A 173 -21.82 11.34 12.40
CA VAL A 173 -21.89 10.27 11.41
C VAL A 173 -23.22 10.45 10.65
N PHE A 174 -23.14 10.92 9.41
CA PHE A 174 -24.21 11.05 8.41
C PHE A 174 -25.46 11.85 8.83
N GLN A 175 -25.48 13.16 8.55
CA GLN A 175 -26.74 13.85 8.28
C GLN A 175 -26.92 14.07 6.77
N LEU A 176 -27.86 13.31 6.23
CA LEU A 176 -28.89 13.74 5.28
C LEU A 176 -28.42 14.45 4.00
N VAL A 177 -28.21 13.70 2.92
CA VAL A 177 -28.99 13.76 1.66
C VAL A 177 -28.96 12.38 1.00
#